data_AF-X0ZVE0-F1
#
_entry.id   AF-X0ZVE0-F1
#
_cell.length_a   1.000
_cell.length_b   1.000
_cell.length_c   1.000
_cell.angle_alpha   90.00
_cell.angle_beta   90.00
_cell.angle_gamma   90.00
#
_symmetry.space_group_name_H-M   'P 1'
#
loop_
_entity.id
_entity.type
_entity.pdbx_description
1 polymer ?
#
loop_
_entity_poly.entity_id
_entity_poly.type
_entity_poly.pdbx_seq_one_letter_code
_entity_poly.pdbx_strand_id
1 'polypeptide(L)'
;MRDLLPKTEFVDAKPILDKMRSVKSAEELKLLSDSNMATAKAITVAFETARPGDTERDIALNMIRLALKYGGDTVAFMTLGAGKNILETHHIPKDYRIKKG
;
A
#
# COMPACT_ATOMS: atom_id res chain seq x y z
N MET A 1 6.39 29.80 15.98
CA MET A 1 5.26 29.37 16.84
C MET A 1 5.58 29.54 18.31
N ARG A 2 6.72 29.04 18.82
CA ARG A 2 7.15 29.27 20.21
C ARG A 2 7.37 30.75 20.52
N ASP A 3 7.97 31.51 19.60
CA ASP A 3 8.17 32.95 19.75
C ASP A 3 6.85 33.76 19.78
N LEU A 4 5.80 33.21 19.18
CA LEU A 4 4.46 33.83 19.13
C LEU A 4 3.60 33.45 20.34
N LEU A 5 3.97 32.39 21.06
CA LEU A 5 3.24 31.85 22.21
C LEU A 5 4.21 31.58 23.39
N PRO A 6 4.91 32.61 23.88
CA PRO A 6 6.02 32.43 24.83
C PRO A 6 5.57 31.95 26.22
N LYS A 7 4.27 32.05 26.53
CA LYS A 7 3.68 31.62 27.81
C LYS A 7 3.00 30.24 27.72
N THR A 8 3.06 29.58 26.57
CA THR A 8 2.41 28.29 26.34
C THR A 8 3.40 27.15 26.50
N GLU A 9 3.01 26.14 27.27
CA GLU A 9 3.72 24.87 27.31
C GLU A 9 3.27 23.97 26.15
N PHE A 10 4.24 23.45 25.39
CA PHE A 10 3.98 22.48 24.34
C PHE A 10 4.33 21.08 24.83
N VAL A 11 3.31 20.22 24.93
CA VAL A 11 3.44 18.83 25.37
C VAL A 11 3.31 17.87 24.19
N ASP A 12 3.97 16.71 24.28
CA ASP A 12 3.90 15.67 23.25
C ASP A 12 2.60 14.86 23.36
N ALA A 13 1.69 15.06 22.41
CA ALA A 13 0.43 14.34 22.33
C ALA A 13 0.51 13.01 21.55
N LYS A 14 1.66 12.63 20.96
CA LYS A 14 1.76 11.38 20.19
C LYS A 14 1.32 10.14 20.97
N PRO A 15 1.72 9.92 22.24
CA PRO A 15 1.37 8.69 22.96
C PRO A 15 -0.14 8.48 23.11
N ILE A 16 -0.90 9.56 23.36
CA ILE A 16 -2.36 9.48 23.49
C ILE A 16 -3.03 9.29 22.13
N LEU A 17 -2.55 9.98 21.08
CA LEU A 17 -3.08 9.84 19.72
C LEU A 17 -2.80 8.44 19.15
N ASP A 18 -1.62 7.87 19.39
CA ASP A 18 -1.26 6.54 18.92
C ASP A 18 -2.14 5.47 19.60
N LYS A 19 -2.37 5.59 20.91
CA LYS A 19 -3.30 4.71 21.63
C LYS A 19 -4.71 4.82 21.08
N MET A 20 -5.22 6.03 20.88
CA MET A 20 -6.55 6.25 20.32
C MET A 20 -6.68 5.63 18.92
N ARG A 21 -5.70 5.88 18.03
CA ARG A 21 -5.70 5.35 16.66
C ARG A 21 -5.45 3.85 16.58
N SER A 22 -4.96 3.21 17.64
CA SER A 22 -4.67 1.76 17.63
C SER A 22 -5.94 0.91 17.56
N VAL A 23 -7.05 1.39 18.13
CA VAL A 23 -8.37 0.73 18.12
C VAL A 23 -9.27 1.46 17.13
N LYS A 24 -9.88 0.71 16.22
CA LYS A 24 -10.67 1.28 15.11
C LYS A 24 -12.15 1.20 15.44
N SER A 25 -12.89 2.22 15.07
CA SER A 25 -14.36 2.22 15.07
C SER A 25 -14.93 1.24 14.04
N ALA A 26 -16.22 0.92 14.15
CA ALA A 26 -16.89 0.05 13.18
C ALA A 26 -16.90 0.66 11.77
N GLU A 27 -17.03 1.98 11.68
CA GLU A 27 -17.00 2.75 10.45
C GLU A 27 -15.61 2.71 9.79
N GLU A 28 -14.54 2.89 10.56
CA GLU A 28 -13.17 2.76 10.07
C GLU A 28 -12.88 1.34 9.60
N LEU A 29 -13.32 0.32 10.35
CA LEU A 29 -13.16 -1.08 9.96
C LEU A 29 -13.86 -1.38 8.63
N LYS A 30 -15.08 -0.85 8.44
CA LYS A 30 -15.80 -1.00 7.17
C LYS A 30 -15.01 -0.41 6.00
N LEU A 31 -14.48 0.80 6.16
CA LEU A 31 -13.66 1.45 5.11
C LEU A 31 -12.39 0.64 4.80
N LEU A 32 -11.72 0.12 5.83
CA LEU A 32 -10.54 -0.73 5.67
C LEU A 32 -10.89 -2.04 4.95
N SER A 33 -12.01 -2.68 5.29
CA SER A 33 -12.49 -3.89 4.63
C SER A 33 -12.79 -3.64 3.15
N ASP A 34 -13.54 -2.57 2.84
CA ASP A 34 -13.90 -2.22 1.46
C ASP A 34 -12.64 -1.94 0.61
N SER A 35 -11.67 -1.18 1.15
CA SER A 35 -10.39 -0.91 0.50
C SER A 35 -9.54 -2.17 0.30
N ASN A 36 -9.53 -3.08 1.28
CA ASN A 36 -8.82 -4.34 1.18
C ASN A 36 -9.42 -5.25 0.08
N MET A 37 -10.75 -5.26 -0.06
CA MET A 37 -11.41 -6.04 -1.13
C MET A 37 -11.05 -5.52 -2.52
N ALA A 38 -10.97 -4.20 -2.71
CA ALA A 38 -10.51 -3.60 -3.96
C ALA A 38 -9.05 -3.98 -4.27
N THR A 39 -8.17 -3.92 -3.26
CA THR A 39 -6.76 -4.32 -3.37
C THR A 39 -6.62 -5.79 -3.73
N ALA A 40 -7.32 -6.68 -3.02
CA ALA A 40 -7.29 -8.12 -3.27
C ALA A 40 -7.72 -8.44 -4.71
N LYS A 41 -8.83 -7.84 -5.17
CA LYS A 41 -9.30 -8.00 -6.55
C LYS A 41 -8.28 -7.52 -7.59
N ALA A 42 -7.62 -6.40 -7.33
CA ALA A 42 -6.59 -5.86 -8.22
C ALA A 42 -5.38 -6.80 -8.34
N ILE A 43 -4.90 -7.34 -7.21
CA ILE A 43 -3.80 -8.30 -7.17
C ILE A 43 -4.17 -9.57 -7.93
N THR A 44 -5.33 -10.17 -7.64
CA THR A 44 -5.79 -11.39 -8.31
C THR A 44 -5.81 -11.24 -9.83
N VAL A 45 -6.47 -10.18 -10.34
CA VAL A 45 -6.58 -9.96 -11.79
C VAL A 45 -5.21 -9.66 -12.42
N ALA A 46 -4.35 -8.89 -11.75
CA ALA A 46 -3.01 -8.62 -12.27
C ALA A 46 -2.17 -9.90 -12.38
N PHE A 47 -2.25 -10.80 -11.39
CA PHE A 47 -1.51 -12.06 -11.41
C PHE A 47 -2.08 -13.03 -12.46
N GLU A 48 -3.40 -13.13 -12.59
CA GLU A 48 -4.04 -13.97 -13.62
C GLU A 48 -3.75 -13.51 -15.06
N THR A 49 -3.50 -12.21 -15.25
CA THR A 49 -3.22 -11.62 -16.56
C THR A 49 -1.73 -11.55 -16.89
N ALA A 50 -0.85 -11.64 -15.90
CA ALA A 50 0.61 -11.64 -16.10
C ALA A 50 1.07 -12.85 -16.95
N ARG A 51 2.06 -12.63 -17.80
CA ARG A 51 2.64 -13.64 -18.70
C ARG A 51 4.16 -13.68 -18.59
N PRO A 52 4.81 -14.84 -18.84
CA PRO A 52 6.27 -14.87 -18.99
C PRO A 52 6.75 -13.81 -19.99
N GLY A 53 7.74 -13.03 -19.59
CA GLY A 53 8.23 -11.88 -20.35
C GLY A 53 7.80 -10.53 -19.80
N ASP A 54 6.68 -10.44 -19.07
CA ASP A 54 6.26 -9.19 -18.40
C ASP A 54 7.29 -8.79 -17.34
N THR A 55 7.53 -7.49 -17.18
CA THR A 55 8.37 -7.02 -16.07
C THR A 55 7.58 -6.96 -14.77
N GLU A 56 8.27 -7.03 -13.62
CA GLU A 56 7.65 -6.71 -12.33
C GLU A 56 6.95 -5.35 -12.36
N ARG A 57 7.57 -4.34 -13.02
CA ARG A 57 6.98 -3.01 -13.17
C ARG A 57 5.66 -3.04 -13.95
N ASP A 58 5.57 -3.81 -15.04
CA ASP A 58 4.33 -3.91 -15.83
C ASP A 58 3.18 -4.48 -14.99
N ILE A 59 3.47 -5.53 -14.22
CA ILE A 59 2.49 -6.17 -13.32
C ILE A 59 2.08 -5.20 -12.21
N ALA A 60 3.05 -4.49 -11.61
CA ALA A 60 2.80 -3.49 -10.57
C ALA A 60 1.92 -2.33 -11.07
N LEU A 61 2.21 -1.79 -12.26
CA LEU A 61 1.40 -0.74 -12.86
C LEU A 61 -0.04 -1.22 -13.15
N ASN A 62 -0.22 -2.47 -13.57
CA ASN A 62 -1.54 -3.04 -13.73
C ASN A 62 -2.29 -3.15 -12.40
N MET A 63 -1.63 -3.61 -11.32
CA MET A 63 -2.21 -3.63 -9.96
C MET A 63 -2.64 -2.24 -9.50
N ILE A 64 -1.77 -1.23 -9.65
CA ILE A 64 -2.07 0.16 -9.27
C ILE A 64 -3.30 0.67 -10.03
N ARG A 65 -3.30 0.51 -11.35
CA ARG A 65 -4.41 0.94 -12.20
C ARG A 65 -5.73 0.27 -11.79
N LEU A 66 -5.70 -1.03 -11.49
CA LEU A 66 -6.89 -1.78 -11.09
C LEU A 66 -7.37 -1.38 -9.69
N ALA A 67 -6.46 -1.18 -8.73
CA ALA A 67 -6.81 -0.74 -7.38
C ALA A 67 -7.53 0.61 -7.41
N LEU A 68 -7.02 1.57 -8.19
CA LEU A 68 -7.68 2.86 -8.40
C LEU A 68 -9.02 2.71 -9.11
N LYS A 69 -9.08 1.90 -10.18
CA LYS A 69 -10.32 1.62 -10.91
C LYS A 69 -11.40 0.98 -10.04
N TYR A 70 -11.03 0.20 -9.03
CA TYR A 70 -11.95 -0.47 -8.11
C TYR A 70 -12.36 0.41 -6.92
N GLY A 71 -12.04 1.70 -6.94
CA GLY A 71 -12.50 2.67 -5.95
C GLY A 71 -11.44 3.04 -4.90
N GLY A 72 -10.19 2.64 -5.07
CA GLY A 72 -9.09 3.17 -4.26
C GLY A 72 -8.76 4.61 -4.66
N ASP A 73 -8.61 5.50 -3.68
CA ASP A 73 -8.20 6.89 -3.95
C ASP A 73 -6.70 6.99 -4.27
N THR A 74 -5.89 6.19 -3.58
CA THR A 74 -4.43 6.15 -3.70
C THR A 74 -3.89 4.74 -3.45
N VAL A 75 -2.63 4.50 -3.82
CA VAL A 75 -1.89 3.30 -3.42
C VAL A 75 -0.87 3.69 -2.37
N ALA A 76 -0.99 3.12 -1.17
CA ALA A 76 -0.15 3.47 -0.03
C ALA A 76 1.33 3.08 -0.23
N PHE A 77 1.57 1.90 -0.81
CA PHE A 77 2.89 1.39 -1.16
C PHE A 77 2.76 0.29 -2.24
N MET A 78 3.87 -0.03 -2.90
CA MET A 78 3.92 -1.08 -3.92
C MET A 78 5.18 -1.91 -3.75
N THR A 79 4.99 -3.20 -3.46
CA THR A 79 6.06 -4.19 -3.37
C THR A 79 5.69 -5.39 -4.23
N LEU A 80 6.58 -5.76 -5.14
CA LEU A 80 6.45 -6.96 -5.96
C LEU A 80 7.85 -7.36 -6.43
N GLY A 81 8.28 -8.56 -6.05
CA GLY A 81 9.50 -9.18 -6.55
C GLY A 81 9.18 -10.53 -7.18
N ALA A 82 9.98 -10.92 -8.17
CA ALA A 82 9.92 -12.23 -8.81
C ALA A 82 11.32 -12.84 -8.97
N GLY A 83 11.39 -14.17 -9.08
CA GLY A 83 12.66 -14.89 -9.17
C GLY A 83 13.59 -14.56 -8.01
N LYS A 84 14.81 -14.11 -8.28
CA LYS A 84 15.79 -13.75 -7.23
C LYS A 84 15.37 -12.55 -6.37
N ASN A 85 14.48 -11.70 -6.88
CA ASN A 85 14.08 -10.46 -6.20
C ASN A 85 13.11 -10.73 -5.03
N ILE A 86 12.52 -11.94 -4.94
CA ILE A 86 11.67 -12.34 -3.79
C ILE A 86 12.44 -12.36 -2.46
N LEU A 87 13.78 -12.37 -2.51
CA LEU A 87 14.64 -12.37 -1.34
C LEU A 87 14.75 -10.98 -0.67
N GLU A 88 14.34 -9.91 -1.36
CA GLU A 88 14.33 -8.55 -0.82
C GLU A 88 12.94 -8.22 -0.25
N THR A 89 12.84 -8.07 1.08
CA THR A 89 11.56 -7.91 1.81
C THR A 89 10.70 -6.75 1.32
N HIS A 90 11.31 -5.64 0.90
CA HIS A 90 10.63 -4.44 0.42
C HIS A 90 11.02 -4.11 -1.02
N HIS A 91 11.14 -5.15 -1.88
CA HIS A 91 11.54 -4.96 -3.27
C HIS A 91 10.60 -4.00 -4.01
N ILE A 92 11.17 -2.92 -4.53
CA ILE A 92 10.49 -2.01 -5.45
C ILE A 92 10.54 -2.64 -6.84
N PRO A 93 9.40 -2.82 -7.54
CA PRO A 93 9.35 -3.50 -8.84
C PRO A 93 10.26 -2.86 -9.89
N LYS A 94 11.05 -3.69 -10.61
CA LYS A 94 11.99 -3.21 -11.64
C LYS A 94 11.72 -3.89 -13.00
N ASP A 95 12.74 -3.91 -13.85
CA ASP A 95 12.73 -4.47 -15.20
C ASP A 95 12.95 -6.00 -15.22
N TYR A 96 12.93 -6.69 -14.08
CA TYR A 96 13.08 -8.14 -14.08
C TYR A 96 11.87 -8.77 -14.79
N ARG A 97 12.15 -9.54 -15.85
CA ARG A 97 11.13 -10.23 -16.63
C ARG A 97 10.78 -11.56 -15.97
N ILE A 98 9.51 -11.74 -15.63
CA ILE A 98 9.04 -12.99 -15.04
C ILE A 98 9.19 -14.13 -16.05
N LYS A 99 9.49 -15.32 -15.54
CA LYS A 99 9.71 -16.53 -16.34
C LYS A 99 8.65 -17.56 -15.97
N LYS A 100 8.43 -18.52 -16.86
CA LYS A 100 7.70 -19.73 -16.49
C LYS A 100 8.44 -20.40 -15.33
N GLY A 101 7.71 -20.73 -14.27
CA GLY A 101 8.19 -21.53 -13.15
C GLY A 101 8.45 -22.97 -13.57
#